data_AF-K1SDB7-F1
#
_entry.id   AF-K1SDB7-F1
#
_cell.length_a   1.000
_cell.length_b   1.000
_cell.length_c   1.000
_cell.angle_alpha   90.00
_cell.angle_beta   90.00
_cell.angle_gamma   90.00
#
_symmetry.space_group_name_H-M   'P 1'
#
loop_
_entity.id
_entity.type
_entity.pdbx_description
1 polymer ?
#
loop_
_entity_poly.entity_id
_entity_poly.type
_entity_poly.pdbx_seq_one_letter_code
_entity_poly.pdbx_strand_id
1 'polypeptide(L)'
;VSKLKLMKADHQSKQYRLEDQLLKYFPEEIEKHKGFIQGFEADLETLATHPHPEDGFAGMEVRGDTLTDKENAGAALLDACKEIKNSEPVQIGSYRGFAMSVFFDAWRQEYTLLLKGKMTHRASLGTDPRGNLTRIDNALTQIRKSEHFSGKLSRISGQRPYHC
;
A
#
# COMPACT_ATOMS: atom_id res chain seq x y z
N VAL A 1 17.20 -8.64 -52.69
CA VAL A 1 18.09 -9.12 -51.58
C VAL A 1 18.07 -8.20 -50.34
N SER A 2 17.70 -6.92 -50.47
CA SER A 2 17.65 -5.95 -49.35
C SER A 2 16.54 -6.19 -48.32
N LYS A 3 15.32 -6.54 -48.77
CA LYS A 3 14.14 -6.72 -47.88
C LYS A 3 14.28 -7.88 -46.89
N LEU A 4 14.87 -9.00 -47.32
CA LEU A 4 15.13 -10.17 -46.45
C LEU A 4 16.18 -9.88 -45.37
N LYS A 5 17.20 -9.09 -45.69
CA LYS A 5 18.22 -8.66 -44.71
C LYS A 5 17.61 -7.76 -43.63
N LEU A 6 16.72 -6.84 -44.01
CA LEU A 6 16.00 -5.98 -43.07
C LEU A 6 15.08 -6.78 -42.14
N MET A 7 14.31 -7.74 -42.67
CA MET A 7 13.44 -8.60 -41.85
C MET A 7 14.23 -9.50 -40.90
N LYS A 8 15.42 -9.98 -41.31
CA LYS A 8 16.30 -10.75 -40.43
C LYS A 8 16.88 -9.91 -39.29
N ALA A 9 17.29 -8.67 -39.58
CA ALA A 9 17.77 -7.74 -38.57
C ALA A 9 16.66 -7.36 -37.57
N ASP A 10 15.44 -7.11 -38.04
CA ASP A 10 14.29 -6.84 -37.17
C ASP A 10 13.92 -8.04 -36.27
N HIS A 11 13.98 -9.26 -36.82
CA HIS A 11 13.76 -10.48 -36.06
C HIS A 11 14.84 -10.69 -34.98
N GLN A 12 16.13 -10.47 -35.31
CA GLN A 12 17.22 -10.57 -34.35
C GLN A 12 17.08 -9.54 -33.22
N SER A 13 16.75 -8.29 -33.54
CA SER A 13 16.50 -7.26 -32.52
C SER A 13 15.34 -7.62 -31.60
N LYS A 14 14.27 -8.24 -32.12
CA LYS A 14 13.15 -8.74 -31.31
C LYS A 14 13.56 -9.91 -30.41
N GLN A 15 14.37 -10.84 -30.91
CA GLN A 15 14.91 -11.94 -30.10
C GLN A 15 15.76 -11.42 -28.95
N TYR A 16 16.74 -10.54 -29.21
CA TYR A 16 17.59 -10.00 -28.15
C TYR A 16 16.79 -9.23 -27.10
N ARG A 17 15.76 -8.48 -27.52
CA ARG A 17 14.86 -7.81 -26.56
C ARG A 17 14.11 -8.80 -25.68
N LEU A 18 13.62 -9.90 -26.24
CA LEU A 18 12.94 -10.95 -25.49
C LEU A 18 13.90 -11.67 -24.53
N GLU A 19 15.12 -11.97 -24.98
CA GLU A 19 16.17 -12.58 -24.15
C GLU A 19 16.58 -11.68 -22.97
N ASP A 20 16.77 -10.38 -23.20
CA ASP A 20 17.07 -9.42 -22.13
C ASP A 20 15.92 -9.28 -21.13
N GLN A 21 14.67 -9.26 -21.63
CA GLN A 21 13.49 -9.25 -20.76
C GLN A 21 13.42 -10.51 -19.88
N LEU A 22 13.75 -11.68 -20.45
CA LEU A 22 13.72 -12.95 -19.75
C LEU A 22 14.82 -13.09 -18.70
N LEU A 23 16.01 -12.61 -19.01
CA LEU A 23 17.19 -12.82 -18.17
C LEU A 23 17.36 -11.76 -17.08
N LYS A 24 16.92 -10.52 -17.32
CA LYS A 24 17.18 -9.39 -16.40
C LYS A 24 15.90 -8.84 -15.79
N TYR A 25 14.89 -8.57 -16.61
CA TYR A 25 13.73 -7.81 -16.17
C TYR A 25 12.72 -8.65 -15.36
N PHE A 26 12.33 -9.82 -15.88
CA PHE A 26 11.34 -10.66 -15.20
C PHE A 26 11.81 -11.23 -13.84
N PRO A 27 13.08 -11.67 -13.66
CA PRO A 27 13.54 -12.13 -12.35
C PRO A 27 13.46 -11.03 -11.28
N GLU A 28 13.87 -9.80 -11.62
CA GLU A 28 13.79 -8.65 -10.71
C GLU A 28 12.35 -8.28 -10.35
N GLU A 29 11.43 -8.31 -11.33
CA GLU A 29 10.01 -8.08 -11.05
C GLU A 29 9.42 -9.15 -10.13
N ILE A 30 9.77 -10.43 -10.34
CA ILE A 30 9.31 -11.53 -9.50
C ILE A 30 9.78 -11.34 -8.06
N GLU A 31 11.05 -10.97 -7.84
CA GLU A 31 11.57 -10.72 -6.49
C GLU A 31 10.89 -9.53 -5.82
N LYS A 32 10.69 -8.43 -6.54
CA LYS A 32 9.93 -7.27 -6.03
C LYS A 32 8.52 -7.68 -5.65
N HIS A 33 7.82 -8.41 -6.51
CA HIS A 33 6.46 -8.89 -6.24
C HIS A 33 6.40 -9.86 -5.05
N LYS A 34 7.37 -10.76 -4.89
CA LYS A 34 7.47 -11.62 -3.71
C LYS A 34 7.64 -10.82 -2.42
N GLY A 35 8.51 -9.81 -2.44
CA GLY A 35 8.70 -8.90 -1.29
C GLY A 35 7.42 -8.15 -0.94
N PHE A 36 6.68 -7.68 -1.95
CA PHE A 36 5.37 -7.05 -1.73
C PHE A 36 4.37 -8.01 -1.09
N ILE A 37 4.28 -9.26 -1.56
CA ILE A 37 3.38 -10.28 -1.01
C ILE A 37 3.69 -10.52 0.47
N GLN A 38 4.96 -10.75 0.82
CA GLN A 38 5.38 -10.95 2.21
C GLN A 38 5.07 -9.72 3.09
N GLY A 39 5.23 -8.52 2.55
CA GLY A 39 4.85 -7.28 3.25
C GLY A 39 3.35 -7.20 3.52
N PHE A 40 2.52 -7.58 2.53
CA PHE A 40 1.07 -7.64 2.72
C PHE A 40 0.66 -8.71 3.74
N GLU A 41 1.26 -9.89 3.72
CA GLU A 41 0.99 -10.96 4.70
C GLU A 41 1.30 -10.49 6.14
N ALA A 42 2.45 -9.85 6.36
CA ALA A 42 2.81 -9.32 7.68
C ALA A 42 1.88 -8.18 8.14
N ASP A 43 1.40 -7.34 7.23
CA ASP A 43 0.43 -6.30 7.55
C ASP A 43 -0.94 -6.90 7.91
N LEU A 44 -1.32 -8.03 7.29
CA LEU A 44 -2.53 -8.77 7.65
C LEU A 44 -2.42 -9.43 9.02
N GLU A 45 -1.26 -10.01 9.35
CA GLU A 45 -0.99 -10.51 10.71
C GLU A 45 -1.13 -9.38 11.74
N THR A 46 -0.58 -8.20 11.45
CA THR A 46 -0.71 -7.02 12.33
C THR A 46 -2.18 -6.60 12.52
N LEU A 47 -3.00 -6.68 11.46
CA LEU A 47 -4.44 -6.44 11.56
C LEU A 47 -5.18 -7.52 12.35
N ALA A 48 -4.72 -8.77 12.28
CA ALA A 48 -5.29 -9.89 13.02
C ALA A 48 -4.95 -9.82 14.51
N THR A 49 -3.76 -9.35 14.89
CA THR A 49 -3.37 -9.12 16.29
C THR A 49 -4.08 -7.90 16.90
N HIS A 50 -4.50 -6.95 16.07
CA HIS A 50 -5.25 -5.76 16.49
C HIS A 50 -6.65 -5.69 15.82
N PRO A 51 -7.57 -6.61 16.18
CA PRO A 51 -8.90 -6.66 15.57
C PRO A 51 -9.70 -5.39 15.89
N HIS A 52 -10.56 -4.97 14.95
CA HIS A 52 -11.48 -3.87 15.20
C HIS A 52 -12.63 -4.40 16.07
N PRO A 53 -12.91 -3.79 17.24
CA PRO A 53 -14.06 -4.18 18.05
C PRO A 53 -15.36 -3.85 17.30
N GLU A 54 -16.29 -4.81 17.18
CA GLU A 54 -17.54 -4.65 16.41
C GLU A 54 -18.42 -3.49 16.91
N ASP A 55 -18.48 -3.28 18.22
CA ASP A 55 -19.28 -2.22 18.86
C ASP A 55 -18.44 -1.03 19.37
N GLY A 56 -17.15 -0.99 19.05
CA GLY A 56 -16.19 -0.11 19.72
C GLY A 56 -15.34 0.75 18.80
N PHE A 57 -14.40 1.46 19.41
CA PHE A 57 -13.25 2.04 18.75
C PHE A 57 -12.02 1.28 19.24
N ALA A 58 -11.11 0.93 18.34
CA ALA A 58 -9.90 0.17 18.71
C ALA A 58 -8.92 0.98 19.58
N GLY A 59 -9.18 2.28 19.76
CA GLY A 59 -8.24 3.22 20.35
C GLY A 59 -7.23 3.70 19.31
N MET A 60 -6.86 4.98 19.37
CA MET A 60 -5.78 5.52 18.56
C MET A 60 -4.86 6.37 19.41
N GLU A 61 -3.58 6.37 19.06
CA GLU A 61 -2.62 7.29 19.64
C GLU A 61 -2.43 8.46 18.69
N VAL A 62 -2.65 9.67 19.17
CA VAL A 62 -2.37 10.90 18.43
C VAL A 62 -1.53 11.79 19.34
N ARG A 63 -0.34 12.18 18.87
CA ARG A 63 0.60 13.06 19.57
C ARG A 63 1.02 12.59 20.97
N GLY A 64 0.95 11.28 21.21
CA GLY A 64 1.24 10.68 22.51
C GLY A 64 0.02 10.54 23.43
N ASP A 65 -1.15 11.03 23.02
CA ASP A 65 -2.40 10.83 23.75
C ASP A 65 -3.12 9.59 23.25
N THR A 66 -3.41 8.65 24.16
CA THR A 66 -4.20 7.45 23.89
C THR A 66 -5.69 7.78 23.96
N LEU A 67 -6.35 7.83 22.81
CA LEU A 67 -7.75 8.22 22.68
C LEU A 67 -8.61 6.97 22.44
N THR A 68 -9.55 6.73 23.35
CA THR A 68 -10.49 5.59 23.26
C THR A 68 -11.86 5.98 22.69
N ASP A 69 -12.16 7.28 22.60
CA ASP A 69 -13.41 7.80 22.06
C ASP A 69 -13.28 8.25 20.61
N LYS A 70 -14.22 7.86 19.75
CA LYS A 70 -14.22 8.20 18.31
C LYS A 70 -14.23 9.72 18.06
N GLU A 71 -14.94 10.48 18.88
CA GLU A 71 -15.01 11.93 18.73
C GLU A 71 -13.70 12.61 19.09
N ASN A 72 -13.12 12.24 20.23
CA ASN A 72 -11.84 12.80 20.69
C ASN A 72 -10.70 12.42 19.74
N ALA A 73 -10.68 11.15 19.31
CA ALA A 73 -9.79 10.60 18.29
C ALA A 73 -9.83 11.42 16.98
N GLY A 74 -11.02 11.62 16.42
CA GLY A 74 -11.19 12.38 15.19
C GLY A 74 -10.81 13.86 15.33
N ALA A 75 -11.14 14.48 16.46
CA ALA A 75 -10.80 15.88 16.74
C ALA A 75 -9.27 16.06 16.84
N ALA A 76 -8.62 15.22 17.65
CA ALA A 76 -7.16 15.25 17.80
C ALA A 76 -6.44 14.98 16.47
N LEU A 77 -6.97 14.07 15.64
CA LEU A 77 -6.44 13.81 14.31
C LEU A 77 -6.51 15.06 13.42
N LEU A 78 -7.65 15.75 13.39
CA LEU A 78 -7.81 16.97 12.58
C LEU A 78 -6.93 18.11 13.09
N ASP A 79 -6.84 18.29 14.39
CA ASP A 79 -5.96 19.29 15.00
C ASP A 79 -4.50 18.97 14.70
N ALA A 80 -4.14 17.67 14.71
CA ALA A 80 -2.81 17.24 14.28
C ALA A 80 -2.50 17.57 12.82
N CYS A 81 -3.49 17.44 11.94
CA CYS A 81 -3.35 17.78 10.53
C CYS A 81 -3.17 19.28 10.31
N LYS A 82 -3.92 20.14 11.01
CA LYS A 82 -3.88 21.61 10.82
C LYS A 82 -2.49 22.23 11.04
N GLU A 83 -1.67 21.63 11.89
CA GLU A 83 -0.32 22.09 12.15
C GLU A 83 0.69 21.68 11.06
N ILE A 84 0.35 20.65 10.26
CA ILE A 84 1.22 20.13 9.20
C ILE A 84 0.92 20.87 7.90
N LYS A 85 1.75 21.86 7.56
CA LYS A 85 1.60 22.60 6.28
C LYS A 85 2.61 22.17 5.22
N ASN A 86 3.47 21.23 5.58
CA ASN A 86 4.59 20.81 4.74
C ASN A 86 4.20 19.57 3.94
N SER A 87 4.86 19.39 2.80
CA SER A 87 4.72 18.18 1.97
C SER A 87 5.52 16.99 2.51
N GLU A 88 6.24 17.16 3.62
CA GLU A 88 6.97 16.08 4.28
C GLU A 88 6.06 15.31 5.24
N PRO A 89 6.08 13.96 5.21
CA PRO A 89 5.34 13.13 6.16
C PRO A 89 5.81 13.34 7.59
N VAL A 90 4.92 13.86 8.43
CA VAL A 90 5.14 14.02 9.87
C VAL A 90 4.42 12.89 10.59
N GLN A 91 5.15 12.14 11.44
CA GLN A 91 4.54 11.12 12.27
C GLN A 91 3.67 11.76 13.36
N ILE A 92 2.40 11.37 13.41
CA ILE A 92 1.42 11.92 14.34
C ILE A 92 0.96 10.90 15.39
N GLY A 93 1.28 9.61 15.25
CA GLY A 93 0.94 8.61 16.26
C GLY A 93 0.81 7.20 15.70
N SER A 94 -0.11 6.39 16.25
CA SER A 94 -0.31 5.00 15.87
C SER A 94 -1.78 4.58 15.92
N TYR A 95 -2.18 3.67 15.02
CA TYR A 95 -3.53 3.10 14.98
C TYR A 95 -3.47 1.63 14.59
N ARG A 96 -4.03 0.75 15.43
CA ARG A 96 -4.12 -0.71 15.21
C ARG A 96 -2.79 -1.37 14.79
N GLY A 97 -1.68 -0.94 15.40
CA GLY A 97 -0.34 -1.45 15.10
C GLY A 97 0.37 -0.78 13.92
N PHE A 98 -0.28 0.16 13.22
CA PHE A 98 0.34 0.93 12.14
C PHE A 98 0.81 2.30 12.65
N ALA A 99 2.02 2.71 12.26
CA ALA A 99 2.49 4.06 12.51
C ALA A 99 1.79 5.04 11.56
N MET A 100 1.23 6.12 12.10
CA MET A 100 0.50 7.12 11.36
C MET A 100 1.38 8.33 11.06
N SER A 101 1.48 8.70 9.79
CA SER A 101 2.12 9.94 9.36
C SER A 101 1.18 10.73 8.46
N VAL A 102 1.17 12.05 8.56
CA VAL A 102 0.36 12.93 7.70
C VAL A 102 1.27 13.87 6.94
N PHE A 103 0.91 14.14 5.69
CA PHE A 103 1.47 15.25 4.92
C PHE A 103 0.36 15.96 4.16
N PHE A 104 0.62 17.21 3.79
CA PHE A 104 -0.28 17.97 2.94
C PHE A 104 0.08 17.73 1.46
N ASP A 105 -0.87 17.16 0.71
CA ASP A 105 -0.74 17.00 -0.74
C ASP A 105 -1.15 18.31 -1.43
N ALA A 106 -0.16 19.13 -1.80
CA ALA A 106 -0.39 20.41 -2.44
C ALA A 106 -1.07 20.31 -3.82
N TRP A 107 -0.93 19.17 -4.51
CA TRP A 107 -1.57 18.95 -5.81
C TRP A 107 -3.06 18.70 -5.66
N ARG A 108 -3.44 17.88 -4.67
CA ARG A 108 -4.84 17.53 -4.39
C ARG A 108 -5.53 18.48 -3.42
N GLN A 109 -4.76 19.36 -2.78
CA GLN A 109 -5.20 20.26 -1.71
C GLN A 109 -5.89 19.51 -0.56
N GLU A 110 -5.43 18.30 -0.26
CA GLU A 110 -5.99 17.45 0.79
C GLU A 110 -4.89 16.90 1.71
N TYR A 111 -5.27 16.58 2.95
CA TYR A 111 -4.38 15.89 3.87
C TYR A 111 -4.37 14.40 3.55
N THR A 112 -3.18 13.84 3.39
CA THR A 112 -3.03 12.39 3.19
C THR A 112 -2.42 11.76 4.43
N LEU A 113 -3.12 10.76 4.97
CA LEU A 113 -2.62 9.88 6.01
C LEU A 113 -1.86 8.71 5.38
N LEU A 114 -0.69 8.43 5.91
CA LEU A 114 0.14 7.27 5.66
C LEU A 114 0.08 6.34 6.86
N LEU A 115 -0.33 5.10 6.64
CA LEU A 115 -0.32 4.02 7.62
C LEU A 115 0.86 3.11 7.29
N LYS A 116 1.92 3.19 8.08
CA LYS A 116 3.18 2.49 7.85
C LYS A 116 3.24 1.22 8.71
N GLY A 117 3.19 0.08 8.02
CA GLY A 117 3.55 -1.25 8.52
C GLY A 117 4.79 -1.74 7.78
N LYS A 118 4.77 -2.98 7.29
CA LYS A 118 5.72 -3.46 6.26
C LYS A 118 5.44 -2.81 4.90
N MET A 119 4.16 -2.54 4.60
CA MET A 119 3.77 -1.68 3.49
C MET A 119 3.28 -0.33 3.99
N THR A 120 3.26 0.66 3.09
CA THR A 120 2.69 1.98 3.38
C THR A 120 1.34 2.10 2.68
N HIS A 121 0.28 2.24 3.46
CA HIS A 121 -1.09 2.42 2.97
C HIS A 121 -1.48 3.89 3.07
N ARG A 122 -2.34 4.34 2.16
CA ARG A 122 -2.74 5.76 2.06
C ARG A 122 -4.24 5.92 2.27
N ALA A 123 -4.62 6.94 3.02
CA ALA A 123 -6.01 7.36 3.19
C ALA A 123 -6.11 8.89 3.08
N SER A 124 -7.08 9.40 2.32
CA SER A 124 -7.35 10.83 2.26
C SER A 124 -8.20 11.27 3.46
N LEU A 125 -7.81 12.39 4.05
CA LEU A 125 -8.49 13.00 5.18
C LEU A 125 -9.29 14.22 4.69
N GLY A 126 -10.57 14.23 5.03
CA GLY A 126 -11.47 15.36 4.83
C GLY A 126 -11.64 16.19 6.10
N THR A 127 -12.71 17.00 6.13
CA THR A 127 -13.02 17.91 7.25
C THR A 127 -13.86 17.27 8.35
N ASP A 128 -14.47 16.11 8.10
CA ASP A 128 -15.32 15.41 9.07
C ASP A 128 -14.49 14.44 9.94
N PRO A 129 -14.40 14.67 11.28
CA PRO A 129 -13.64 13.82 12.19
C PRO A 129 -14.09 12.35 12.14
N ARG A 130 -15.40 12.09 12.17
CA ARG A 130 -15.92 10.72 12.20
C ARG A 130 -15.77 10.05 10.85
N GLY A 131 -16.08 10.76 9.76
CA GLY A 131 -15.86 10.28 8.41
C GLY A 131 -14.40 9.92 8.12
N ASN A 132 -13.43 10.63 8.71
CA ASN A 132 -12.02 10.32 8.58
C ASN A 132 -11.66 8.97 9.23
N LEU A 133 -12.16 8.69 10.43
CA LEU A 133 -11.96 7.38 11.06
C LEU A 133 -12.51 6.25 10.20
N THR A 134 -13.72 6.42 9.65
CA THR A 134 -14.31 5.44 8.73
C THR A 134 -13.47 5.26 7.45
N ARG A 135 -12.90 6.34 6.89
CA ARG A 135 -11.99 6.25 5.72
C ARG A 135 -10.72 5.46 6.05
N ILE A 136 -10.16 5.66 7.24
CA ILE A 136 -8.99 4.93 7.73
C ILE A 136 -9.32 3.44 7.89
N ASP A 137 -10.45 3.12 8.52
CA ASP A 137 -10.91 1.73 8.69
C ASP A 137 -11.18 1.06 7.34
N ASN A 138 -11.77 1.78 6.39
CA ASN A 138 -11.96 1.30 5.03
C ASN A 138 -10.62 1.05 4.32
N ALA A 139 -9.63 1.94 4.49
CA ALA A 139 -8.30 1.76 3.91
C ALA A 139 -7.61 0.50 4.46
N LEU A 140 -7.73 0.24 5.77
CA LEU A 140 -7.22 -0.99 6.39
C LEU A 140 -7.99 -2.24 5.93
N THR A 141 -9.31 -2.13 5.76
CA THR A 141 -10.15 -3.25 5.30
C THR A 141 -9.84 -3.64 3.85
N GLN A 142 -9.46 -2.67 3.01
CA GLN A 142 -9.03 -2.92 1.64
C GLN A 142 -7.73 -3.75 1.57
N ILE A 143 -6.87 -3.72 2.59
CA ILE A 143 -5.67 -4.58 2.68
C ILE A 143 -6.09 -6.05 2.71
N ARG A 144 -7.13 -6.39 3.49
CA ARG A 144 -7.70 -7.75 3.52
C ARG A 144 -8.31 -8.16 2.19
N LYS A 145 -8.83 -7.20 1.41
CA LYS A 145 -9.45 -7.47 0.12
C LYS A 145 -8.42 -7.65 -1.02
N SER A 146 -7.27 -6.97 -0.94
CA SER A 146 -6.21 -7.08 -1.95
C SER A 146 -5.48 -8.44 -1.92
N GLU A 147 -5.52 -9.14 -0.79
CA GLU A 147 -5.03 -10.52 -0.63
C GLU A 147 -5.64 -11.48 -1.68
N HIS A 148 -6.91 -11.24 -2.05
CA HIS A 148 -7.61 -12.07 -3.03
C HIS A 148 -7.00 -12.00 -4.45
N PHE A 149 -6.27 -10.91 -4.75
CA PHE A 149 -5.49 -10.76 -5.98
C PHE A 149 -4.10 -11.38 -5.87
N SER A 150 -3.47 -11.32 -4.70
CA SER A 150 -2.17 -11.96 -4.42
C SER A 150 -2.24 -13.48 -4.59
N GLY A 151 -3.30 -14.13 -4.07
CA GLY A 151 -3.52 -15.57 -4.22
C GLY A 151 -3.76 -16.05 -5.67
N LYS A 152 -4.05 -15.14 -6.61
CA LYS A 152 -4.08 -15.45 -8.06
C LYS A 152 -2.68 -15.40 -8.68
N LEU A 153 -1.81 -14.50 -8.23
CA LEU A 153 -0.44 -14.36 -8.74
C LEU A 153 0.45 -15.53 -8.31
N SER A 154 0.30 -16.04 -7.08
CA SER A 154 1.01 -17.25 -6.63
C SER A 154 0.66 -18.47 -7.49
N ARG A 155 -0.62 -18.62 -7.88
CA ARG A 155 -1.07 -19.69 -8.80
C ARG A 155 -0.49 -19.55 -10.21
N ILE A 156 -0.33 -18.33 -10.71
CA ILE A 156 0.27 -18.07 -12.03
C ILE A 156 1.78 -18.36 -12.01
N SER A 157 2.48 -18.01 -10.92
CA SER A 157 3.90 -18.35 -10.75
C SER A 157 4.18 -19.85 -10.51
N GLY A 158 3.16 -20.62 -10.15
CA GLY A 158 3.22 -22.07 -9.93
C GLY A 158 2.93 -22.92 -11.18
N GLN A 159 2.34 -22.35 -12.23
CA GLN A 159 2.22 -23.04 -13.53
C GLN A 159 3.50 -22.80 -14.35
N ARG A 160 4.44 -23.73 -14.27
CA ARG A 160 5.34 -23.98 -15.42
C ARG A 160 4.61 -24.94 -16.37
N PRO A 161 4.15 -24.52 -17.55
CA PRO A 161 3.88 -25.45 -18.62
C PRO A 161 5.08 -25.46 -19.56
N TYR A 162 6.17 -26.11 -19.15
CA TYR A 162 7.22 -26.53 -20.09
C TYR A 162 7.71 -27.90 -19.66
N HIS A 163 6.89 -28.92 -19.92
CA HIS A 163 7.40 -30.24 -20.25
C HIS A 163 7.31 -30.39 -21.77
N CYS A 164 8.42 -30.91 -22.32
CA CYS A 164 8.81 -31.11 -23.72
C CYS A 164 7.71 -31.31 -24.75
#